data_AF-A0A961BWP4-F1
#
_entry.id   AF-A0A961BWP4-F1
#
_cell.length_a   1.000
_cell.length_b   1.000
_cell.length_c   1.000
_cell.angle_alpha   90.00
_cell.angle_beta   90.00
_cell.angle_gamma   90.00
#
_symmetry.space_group_name_H-M   'P 1'
#
loop_
_entity.id
_entity.type
_entity.pdbx_description
1 polymer ?
#
loop_
_entity_poly.entity_id
_entity_poly.type
_entity_poly.pdbx_seq_one_letter_code
_entity_poly.pdbx_strand_id
1 'polypeptide(L)'
;MSRDPVRIANCSGFYGDRLSAAAEMVGGGPIDVLTGDWLAELTMLILAKDRMRNPDGGYAKTFVAQLRDVLATCVERGIRIVS
;
A
#
# COMPACT_ATOMS: atom_id res chain seq x y z
N MET A 1 -12.15 -4.26 -30.33
CA MET A 1 -10.87 -4.01 -29.61
C MET A 1 -10.84 -4.94 -28.42
N SER A 2 -9.84 -5.83 -28.33
CA SER A 2 -9.58 -6.56 -27.09
C SER A 2 -9.13 -5.53 -26.05
N ARG A 3 -9.79 -5.49 -24.89
CA ARG A 3 -9.33 -4.65 -23.77
C ARG A 3 -8.12 -5.37 -23.17
N ASP A 4 -6.98 -4.69 -23.11
CA ASP A 4 -5.83 -5.23 -22.39
C ASP A 4 -6.21 -5.52 -20.93
N PRO A 5 -5.73 -6.64 -20.35
CA PRO A 5 -6.02 -6.97 -18.96
C PRO A 5 -5.36 -5.95 -18.02
N VAL A 6 -6.08 -5.58 -16.97
CA VAL A 6 -5.56 -4.73 -15.89
C VAL A 6 -4.78 -5.59 -14.90
N ARG A 7 -3.52 -5.25 -14.65
CA ARG A 7 -2.62 -5.93 -13.72
C ARG A 7 -2.66 -5.24 -12.37
N ILE A 8 -3.24 -5.92 -11.38
CA ILE A 8 -3.38 -5.43 -10.01
C ILE A 8 -2.39 -6.19 -9.12
N ALA A 9 -1.42 -5.48 -8.54
CA ALA A 9 -0.50 -6.02 -7.57
C ALA A 9 -0.92 -5.62 -6.15
N ASN A 10 -0.70 -6.51 -5.19
CA ASN A 10 -0.93 -6.25 -3.78
C ASN A 10 0.41 -6.26 -3.02
N CYS A 11 0.67 -5.25 -2.21
CA CYS A 11 1.91 -5.12 -1.43
C CYS A 11 1.72 -5.29 0.08
N SER A 12 0.51 -5.54 0.57
CA SER A 12 0.25 -5.74 1.99
C SER A 12 -1.06 -6.50 2.22
N GLY A 13 -1.07 -7.46 3.14
CA GLY A 13 -2.29 -8.09 3.65
C GLY A 13 -2.79 -7.53 4.99
N PHE A 14 -1.96 -6.76 5.70
CA PHE A 14 -2.31 -6.10 6.97
C PHE A 14 -1.21 -5.09 7.39
N TYR A 15 -1.52 -4.27 8.39
CA TYR A 15 -0.55 -3.35 9.00
C TYR A 15 0.55 -4.09 9.78
N GLY A 16 1.77 -3.99 9.26
CA GLY A 16 2.95 -4.69 9.79
C GLY A 16 3.56 -5.70 8.81
N ASP A 17 2.99 -5.85 7.62
CA ASP A 17 3.54 -6.65 6.54
C ASP A 17 4.89 -6.10 6.01
N ARG A 18 5.51 -6.82 5.08
CA ARG A 18 6.85 -6.56 4.56
C ARG A 18 6.94 -5.21 3.83
N LEU A 19 7.73 -4.30 4.38
CA LEU A 19 7.93 -2.95 3.83
C LEU A 19 8.44 -2.96 2.38
N SER A 20 9.37 -3.86 2.03
CA SER A 20 9.96 -3.94 0.69
C SER A 20 8.98 -4.33 -0.42
N ALA A 21 7.81 -4.87 -0.09
CA ALA A 21 6.87 -5.41 -1.07
C ALA A 21 6.39 -4.36 -2.09
N ALA A 22 6.19 -3.10 -1.67
CA ALA A 22 5.78 -2.03 -2.59
C ALA A 22 6.86 -1.77 -3.65
N ALA A 23 8.12 -1.65 -3.24
CA ALA A 23 9.25 -1.45 -4.15
C ALA A 23 9.45 -2.66 -5.08
N GLU A 24 9.30 -3.88 -4.56
CA GLU A 24 9.37 -5.12 -5.35
C GLU A 24 8.27 -5.19 -6.41
N MET A 25 7.02 -4.83 -6.07
CA MET A 25 5.91 -4.84 -7.04
C MET A 25 6.08 -3.77 -8.13
N VAL A 26 6.47 -2.56 -7.74
CA VAL A 26 6.64 -1.44 -8.68
C VAL A 26 7.90 -1.62 -9.55
N GLY A 27 8.95 -2.20 -9.00
CA GLY A 27 10.22 -2.46 -9.71
C GLY A 27 10.22 -3.73 -10.55
N GLY A 28 9.48 -4.77 -10.13
CA GLY A 28 9.61 -6.13 -10.64
C GLY A 28 8.81 -6.48 -11.90
N GLY A 29 7.78 -5.70 -12.26
CA GLY A 29 6.99 -6.00 -13.45
C GLY A 29 6.00 -4.91 -13.85
N PRO A 30 5.41 -5.00 -15.04
CA PRO A 30 4.37 -4.07 -15.45
C PRO A 30 3.13 -4.30 -14.60
N ILE A 31 2.77 -3.31 -13.79
CA ILE A 31 1.52 -3.28 -13.02
C ILE A 31 0.78 -2.00 -13.37
N ASP A 32 -0.55 -2.05 -13.36
CA ASP A 32 -1.40 -0.88 -13.61
C ASP A 32 -1.93 -0.29 -12.30
N VAL A 33 -2.04 -1.14 -11.27
CA VAL A 33 -2.53 -0.77 -9.94
C VAL A 33 -1.67 -1.43 -8.86
N LEU A 34 -1.25 -0.63 -7.89
CA LEU A 34 -0.69 -1.08 -6.62
C LEU A 34 -1.76 -0.96 -5.53
N THR A 35 -1.98 -2.05 -4.80
CA THR A 35 -2.97 -2.15 -3.71
C THR A 35 -2.29 -2.58 -2.41
N GLY A 36 -2.95 -2.31 -1.28
CA GLY A 36 -2.57 -2.87 0.02
C GLY A 36 -3.74 -2.82 0.99
N ASP A 37 -3.78 -3.78 1.92
CA ASP A 37 -4.86 -3.89 2.89
C ASP A 37 -4.51 -3.25 4.23
N TRP A 38 -4.78 -1.95 4.33
CA TRP A 38 -4.64 -1.18 5.57
C TRP A 38 -5.97 -0.96 6.30
N LEU A 39 -7.06 -1.60 5.86
CA LEU A 39 -8.37 -1.57 6.52
C LEU A 39 -8.83 -2.95 7.01
N ALA A 40 -7.99 -3.99 6.87
CA ALA A 40 -8.20 -5.30 7.47
C ALA A 40 -8.56 -5.20 8.96
N GLU A 41 -9.41 -6.10 9.44
CA GLU A 41 -9.91 -6.11 10.82
C GLU A 41 -8.78 -6.02 11.87
N LEU A 42 -7.71 -6.80 11.66
CA LEU A 42 -6.52 -6.76 12.51
C LEU A 42 -5.82 -5.40 12.46
N THR A 43 -5.68 -4.81 11.27
CA THR A 43 -5.12 -3.46 11.11
C THR A 43 -5.93 -2.45 11.91
N MET A 44 -7.25 -2.46 11.76
CA MET A 44 -8.14 -1.53 12.46
C MET A 44 -8.03 -1.65 13.98
N LEU A 45 -7.92 -2.87 14.51
CA LEU A 45 -7.66 -3.10 15.94
C LEU A 45 -6.33 -2.49 16.40
N ILE A 46 -5.26 -2.66 15.61
CA ILE A 46 -3.93 -2.11 15.93
C ILE A 46 -3.97 -0.59 15.91
N LEU A 47 -4.55 0.01 14.87
CA LEU A 47 -4.66 1.46 14.73
C LEU A 47 -5.53 2.07 15.84
N ALA A 48 -6.62 1.40 16.23
CA ALA A 48 -7.45 1.82 17.36
C ALA A 48 -6.66 1.84 18.68
N LYS A 49 -5.90 0.78 18.97
CA LYS A 49 -5.03 0.71 20.16
C LYS A 49 -3.95 1.80 20.16
N ASP A 50 -3.36 2.07 19.00
CA ASP A 50 -2.38 3.15 18.86
C ASP A 50 -3.00 4.52 19.12
N ARG A 51 -4.22 4.76 18.63
CA ARG A 51 -4.96 6.01 18.89
C ARG A 51 -5.35 6.20 20.35
N MET A 52 -5.70 5.11 21.05
CA MET A 52 -6.02 5.16 22.48
C MET A 52 -4.81 5.57 23.33
N ARG A 53 -3.60 5.19 22.91
CA ARG A 53 -2.35 5.54 23.59
C ARG A 53 -1.87 6.95 23.25
N ASN A 54 -2.05 7.36 22.00
CA ASN A 54 -1.69 8.68 21.51
C ASN A 54 -2.80 9.21 20.60
N PRO A 55 -3.50 10.30 20.98
CA PRO A 55 -4.55 10.89 20.16
C PRO A 55 -4.14 11.27 18.73
N ASP A 56 -2.86 11.60 18.53
CA ASP A 56 -2.26 11.94 17.22
C ASP A 56 -1.79 10.69 16.43
N GLY A 57 -1.98 9.50 17.00
CA GLY A 57 -1.70 8.21 16.38
C GLY A 57 -2.88 7.64 15.60
N GLY A 58 -2.86 6.31 15.39
CA GLY A 58 -3.99 5.59 14.78
C GLY A 58 -4.09 5.66 13.26
N TYR A 59 -2.98 5.90 12.57
CA TYR A 59 -2.89 5.81 11.11
C TYR A 59 -1.77 4.86 10.68
N ALA A 60 -1.87 4.30 9.47
CA ALA A 60 -0.91 3.35 8.94
C ALA A 60 0.42 4.04 8.58
N LYS A 61 1.37 4.10 9.51
CA LYS A 61 2.70 4.69 9.28
C LYS A 61 3.50 3.97 8.19
N THR A 62 3.35 2.65 8.11
CA THR A 62 4.02 1.81 7.10
C THR A 62 3.54 2.12 5.68
N PHE A 63 2.24 2.43 5.49
CA PHE A 63 1.71 2.92 4.22
C PHE A 63 2.45 4.18 3.76
N VAL A 64 2.56 5.18 4.65
CA VAL A 64 3.27 6.44 4.34
C VAL A 64 4.73 6.19 4.01
N ALA A 65 5.39 5.28 4.72
CA ALA A 65 6.79 4.90 4.44
C ALA A 65 6.92 4.23 3.06
N GLN A 66 6.08 3.25 2.74
CA GLN A 66 6.07 2.58 1.44
C GLN A 66 5.80 3.54 0.29
N LEU A 67 4.88 4.50 0.47
CA LEU A 67 4.62 5.53 -0.54
C LEU A 67 5.83 6.43 -0.80
N ARG A 68 6.63 6.76 0.21
CA ARG A 68 7.85 7.56 0.00
C ARG A 68 8.82 6.87 -0.95
N ASP A 69 8.87 5.53 -0.94
CA ASP A 69 9.80 4.77 -1.76
C ASP A 69 9.34 4.65 -3.21
N VAL A 70 8.02 4.64 -3.48
CA VAL A 70 7.48 4.26 -4.80
C VAL A 70 6.65 5.32 -5.49
N LEU A 71 6.20 6.37 -4.79
CA LEU A 71 5.23 7.34 -5.33
C LEU A 71 5.72 8.03 -6.61
N ALA A 72 6.99 8.46 -6.65
CA ALA A 72 7.56 9.10 -7.83
C ALA A 72 7.50 8.16 -9.05
N THR A 73 7.97 6.92 -8.89
CA THR A 73 7.93 5.88 -9.92
C THR A 73 6.50 5.56 -10.36
N CYS A 74 5.55 5.49 -9.42
CA CYS A 74 4.15 5.26 -9.74
C CYS A 74 3.57 6.38 -10.59
N VAL A 75 3.87 7.65 -10.26
CA VAL A 75 3.43 8.81 -11.05
C VAL A 75 4.04 8.78 -12.45
N GLU A 76 5.35 8.57 -12.55
CA GLU A 76 6.07 8.51 -13.83
C GLU A 76 5.53 7.40 -14.75
N ARG A 77 5.15 6.25 -14.19
CA ARG A 77 4.67 5.09 -14.93
C ARG A 77 3.14 5.01 -15.05
N GLY A 78 2.40 5.94 -14.46
CA GLY A 78 0.94 5.93 -14.45
C GLY A 78 0.32 4.79 -13.63
N ILE A 79 1.05 4.24 -12.65
CA ILE A 79 0.56 3.20 -11.75
C ILE A 79 -0.40 3.84 -10.74
N ARG A 80 -1.64 3.33 -10.67
CA ARG A 80 -2.63 3.82 -9.70
C ARG A 80 -2.44 3.16 -8.35
N ILE A 81 -2.57 3.94 -7.29
CA ILE A 81 -2.49 3.43 -5.92
C ILE A 81 -3.90 3.40 -5.34
N VAL A 82 -4.30 2.26 -4.78
CA VAL A 82 -5.60 2.07 -4.12
C VAL A 82 -5.36 1.49 -2.72
N SER A 83 -5.99 2.11 -1.72
CA SER A 83 -5.92 1.75 -0.29
C SER A 83 -7.30 1.81 0.33
#